data_AF-A0A6M9Q102-F1
#
_entry.id   AF-A0A6M9Q102-F1
#
_cell.length_a   1.000
_cell.length_b   1.000
_cell.length_c   1.000
_cell.angle_alpha   90.00
_cell.angle_beta   90.00
_cell.angle_gamma   90.00
#
_symmetry.space_group_name_H-M   'P 1'
#
loop_
_entity.id
_entity.type
_entity.pdbx_description
1 polymer ?
#
loop_
_entity_poly.entity_id
_entity_poly.type
_entity_poly.pdbx_seq_one_letter_code
_entity_poly.pdbx_strand_id
1 'polypeptide(L)'
;MRQQLFSYKCVIYYTFIEKLWHNHLMNLREIGLQVAHRRTGLGLTQERLAKLGNLSRSTILNLENGTLRDLGAAKLFCLLNLLGLDITMQGRKKQGDALQVASQTASVSYKNKLSSSDLAKSLISGKIADANFPYMASLLDEVPLPMIVLAVEAAAKVGNTPPKTIWKNIDRWTDEMHSPRPAWR
;
A
#
# COMPACT_ATOMS: atom_id res chain seq x y z
N MET A 1 -16.91 -38.55 -5.70
CA MET A 1 -18.00 -37.62 -5.31
C MET A 1 -17.37 -36.26 -5.05
N ARG A 2 -17.76 -35.27 -5.86
CA ARG A 2 -17.49 -33.85 -5.65
C ARG A 2 -18.52 -33.26 -4.68
N GLN A 3 -18.22 -32.07 -4.15
CA GLN A 3 -19.10 -31.16 -3.39
C GLN A 3 -19.29 -31.65 -1.94
N GLN A 4 -19.11 -30.88 -0.87
CA GLN A 4 -19.40 -29.48 -0.60
C GLN A 4 -18.60 -29.10 0.66
N LEU A 5 -18.07 -27.87 0.74
CA LEU A 5 -18.06 -27.00 1.94
C LEU A 5 -17.20 -25.75 1.63
N PHE A 6 -17.63 -25.03 0.59
CA PHE A 6 -17.43 -23.58 0.50
C PHE A 6 -18.64 -22.96 1.20
N SER A 7 -18.46 -22.25 2.32
CA SER A 7 -19.26 -21.07 2.69
C SER A 7 -19.01 -20.65 4.15
N TYR A 8 -17.80 -20.16 4.46
CA TYR A 8 -17.59 -19.19 5.55
C TYR A 8 -16.47 -18.22 5.16
N LYS A 9 -16.54 -17.66 3.94
CA LYS A 9 -15.76 -16.46 3.57
C LYS A 9 -16.63 -15.22 3.82
N CYS A 10 -15.98 -14.15 4.29
CA CYS A 10 -16.47 -12.76 4.30
C CYS A 10 -17.57 -12.37 5.29
N VAL A 11 -17.17 -12.02 6.53
CA VAL A 11 -17.74 -10.85 7.23
C VAL A 11 -16.64 -10.06 7.96
N ILE A 12 -15.63 -10.73 8.51
CA ILE A 12 -14.53 -10.06 9.25
C ILE A 12 -13.51 -9.39 8.31
N TYR A 13 -13.35 -9.90 7.09
CA TYR A 13 -12.34 -9.41 6.13
C TYR A 13 -12.57 -7.96 5.68
N TYR A 14 -13.82 -7.48 5.66
CA TYR A 14 -14.13 -6.13 5.18
C TYR A 14 -13.95 -5.04 6.26
N THR A 15 -14.26 -5.31 7.52
CA THR A 15 -14.24 -4.25 8.55
C THR A 15 -12.85 -3.96 9.12
N PHE A 16 -11.91 -4.91 9.06
CA PHE A 16 -10.55 -4.73 9.56
C PHE A 16 -9.59 -4.14 8.51
N ILE A 17 -9.80 -4.42 7.22
CA ILE A 17 -8.99 -3.85 6.13
C ILE A 17 -9.39 -2.40 5.82
N GLU A 18 -10.68 -2.04 5.94
CA GLU A 18 -11.11 -0.65 5.70
C GLU A 18 -10.54 0.36 6.71
N LYS A 19 -10.32 -0.04 7.98
CA LYS A 19 -9.77 0.85 9.02
C LYS A 19 -8.25 1.01 8.99
N LEU A 20 -7.51 0.08 8.36
CA LEU A 20 -6.05 0.18 8.16
C LEU A 20 -5.68 0.91 6.85
N TRP A 21 -6.66 1.27 6.02
CA TRP A 21 -6.51 2.08 4.80
C TRP A 21 -7.06 3.50 4.93
N HIS A 22 -7.52 3.90 6.12
CA HIS A 22 -7.94 5.28 6.39
C HIS A 22 -6.78 6.07 7.01
N ASN A 23 -6.01 6.74 6.15
CA ASN A 23 -5.39 8.06 6.31
C ASN A 23 -4.05 8.13 5.54
N HIS A 24 -3.99 9.04 4.57
CA HIS A 24 -2.87 9.35 3.65
C HIS A 24 -2.71 8.48 2.41
N LEU A 25 -3.77 8.34 1.63
CA LEU A 25 -3.63 8.34 0.17
C LEU A 25 -3.95 9.77 -0.30
N MET A 26 -2.90 10.54 -0.60
CA MET A 26 -3.05 11.87 -1.22
C MET A 26 -3.68 11.67 -2.59
N ASN A 27 -5.02 11.72 -2.64
CA ASN A 27 -5.80 11.54 -3.84
C ASN A 27 -5.93 12.89 -4.56
N LEU A 28 -6.03 12.89 -5.89
CA LEU A 28 -6.22 14.09 -6.71
C LEU A 28 -7.37 14.99 -6.19
N ARG A 29 -8.38 14.38 -5.56
CA ARG A 29 -9.45 15.10 -4.85
C ARG A 29 -8.95 15.96 -3.69
N GLU A 30 -8.10 15.43 -2.82
CA GLU A 30 -7.54 16.19 -1.69
C GLU A 30 -6.64 17.32 -2.18
N ILE A 31 -5.85 17.04 -3.22
CA ILE A 31 -5.02 18.03 -3.90
C ILE A 31 -5.90 19.16 -4.45
N GLY A 32 -7.03 18.83 -5.09
CA GLY A 32 -7.98 19.80 -5.62
C GLY A 32 -8.57 20.72 -4.56
N LEU A 33 -8.89 20.19 -3.37
CA LEU A 33 -9.35 21.01 -2.24
C LEU A 33 -8.27 21.99 -1.76
N GLN A 34 -7.01 21.54 -1.68
CA GLN A 34 -5.88 22.39 -1.30
C GLN A 34 -5.62 23.48 -2.35
N VAL A 35 -5.72 23.14 -3.64
CA VAL A 35 -5.65 24.08 -4.75
C VAL A 35 -6.74 25.14 -4.65
N ALA A 36 -8.00 24.73 -4.42
CA ALA A 36 -9.12 25.66 -4.27
C ALA A 36 -8.89 26.64 -3.11
N HIS A 37 -8.52 26.11 -1.95
CA HIS A 37 -8.25 26.90 -0.74
C HIS A 37 -7.11 27.89 -0.94
N ARG A 38 -6.01 27.46 -1.56
CA ARG A 38 -4.87 28.34 -1.85
C ARG A 38 -5.22 29.40 -2.90
N ARG A 39 -5.94 29.02 -3.97
CA ARG A 39 -6.40 29.94 -5.02
C ARG A 39 -7.27 31.06 -4.44
N THR A 40 -8.27 30.73 -3.61
CA THR A 40 -9.15 31.73 -3.00
C THR A 40 -8.41 32.60 -2.00
N GLY A 41 -7.48 32.03 -1.22
CA GLY A 41 -6.60 32.79 -0.32
C GLY A 41 -5.69 33.80 -1.04
N LEU A 42 -5.38 33.57 -2.31
CA LEU A 42 -4.64 34.50 -3.18
C LEU A 42 -5.55 35.46 -3.96
N GLY A 43 -6.88 35.40 -3.78
CA GLY A 43 -7.84 36.25 -4.50
C GLY A 43 -7.98 35.93 -5.99
N LEU A 44 -7.53 34.75 -6.43
CA LEU A 44 -7.56 34.36 -7.85
C LEU A 44 -8.91 33.74 -8.21
N THR A 45 -9.46 34.08 -9.38
CA THR A 45 -10.58 33.33 -9.97
C THR A 45 -10.09 32.02 -10.60
N GLN A 46 -10.97 31.03 -10.75
CA GLN A 46 -10.63 29.78 -11.46
C GLN A 46 -10.16 30.05 -12.89
N GLU A 47 -10.79 31.01 -13.58
CA GLU A 47 -10.40 31.39 -14.93
C GLU A 47 -9.01 32.03 -14.97
N ARG A 48 -8.69 32.90 -13.99
CA ARG A 48 -7.37 33.51 -13.90
C ARG A 48 -6.30 32.46 -13.64
N LEU A 49 -6.55 31.53 -12.70
CA LEU A 49 -5.63 30.43 -12.43
C LEU A 49 -5.41 29.55 -13.66
N ALA A 50 -6.49 29.22 -14.38
CA ALA A 50 -6.43 28.44 -15.61
C ALA A 50 -5.54 29.11 -16.67
N LYS A 51 -5.70 30.41 -16.89
CA LYS A 51 -4.87 31.18 -17.83
C LYS A 51 -3.39 31.20 -17.41
N LEU A 52 -3.11 31.42 -16.11
CA LEU A 52 -1.73 31.45 -15.59
C LEU A 52 -1.05 30.07 -15.65
N GLY A 53 -1.80 28.99 -15.41
CA GLY A 53 -1.28 27.62 -15.44
C GLY A 53 -1.30 26.96 -16.83
N ASN A 54 -1.73 27.67 -17.87
CA ASN A 54 -1.99 27.11 -19.21
C ASN A 54 -2.89 25.85 -19.17
N LEU A 55 -3.97 25.94 -18.40
CA LEU A 55 -4.99 24.91 -18.24
C LEU A 55 -6.34 25.44 -18.71
N SER A 56 -7.29 24.53 -19.01
CA SER A 56 -8.67 24.95 -19.23
C SER A 56 -9.33 25.29 -17.90
N ARG A 57 -10.30 26.21 -17.92
CA ARG A 57 -11.16 26.48 -16.76
C ARG A 57 -11.88 25.21 -16.29
N SER A 58 -12.27 24.33 -17.20
CA SER A 58 -12.93 23.05 -16.87
C SER A 58 -12.00 22.11 -16.11
N THR A 59 -10.70 22.08 -16.41
CA THR A 59 -9.72 21.31 -15.64
C THR A 59 -9.61 21.82 -14.21
N ILE A 60 -9.52 23.13 -13.99
CA ILE A 60 -9.48 23.72 -12.64
C ILE A 60 -10.78 23.42 -11.89
N LEU A 61 -11.94 23.62 -12.52
CA LEU A 61 -13.24 23.35 -11.90
C LEU A 61 -13.37 21.87 -11.47
N ASN A 62 -13.04 20.93 -12.36
CA ASN A 62 -13.14 19.51 -12.07
C ASN A 62 -12.11 19.05 -11.04
N LEU A 63 -10.91 19.66 -11.04
CA LEU A 63 -9.89 19.41 -10.02
C LEU A 63 -10.42 19.82 -8.64
N GLU A 64 -10.89 21.07 -8.51
CA GLU A 64 -11.39 21.62 -7.24
C GLU A 64 -12.64 20.88 -6.73
N ASN A 65 -13.47 20.35 -7.64
CA ASN A 65 -14.64 19.53 -7.29
C ASN A 65 -14.32 18.04 -7.06
N GLY A 66 -13.08 17.60 -7.31
CA GLY A 66 -12.69 16.20 -7.19
C GLY A 66 -13.31 15.27 -8.23
N THR A 67 -13.78 15.80 -9.37
CA THR A 67 -14.36 15.04 -10.48
C THR A 67 -13.36 14.79 -11.61
N LEU A 68 -12.17 15.39 -11.54
CA LEU A 68 -11.12 15.19 -12.52
C LEU A 68 -10.57 13.76 -12.42
N ARG A 69 -10.63 13.02 -13.53
CA ARG A 69 -10.13 11.63 -13.59
C ARG A 69 -8.62 11.55 -13.51
N ASP A 70 -7.94 12.45 -14.23
CA ASP A 70 -6.49 12.48 -14.29
C ASP A 70 -5.99 13.89 -14.64
N LEU A 71 -4.79 14.20 -14.16
CA LEU A 71 -4.02 15.39 -14.52
C LEU A 71 -2.54 14.97 -14.59
N GLY A 72 -1.97 15.03 -15.79
CA GLY A 72 -0.56 14.67 -15.98
C GLY A 72 0.36 15.40 -14.99
N ALA A 73 1.29 14.66 -14.39
CA ALA A 73 2.12 15.13 -13.27
C ALA A 73 2.81 16.47 -13.55
N ALA A 74 3.33 16.69 -14.77
CA ALA A 74 3.95 17.96 -15.16
C ALA A 74 2.99 19.16 -15.04
N LYS A 75 1.73 18.99 -15.48
CA LYS A 75 0.69 20.03 -15.38
C LYS A 75 0.29 20.27 -13.92
N LEU A 76 0.19 19.19 -13.14
CA LEU A 76 -0.08 19.29 -11.72
C LEU A 76 1.03 20.05 -10.99
N PHE A 77 2.30 19.68 -11.18
CA PHE A 77 3.42 20.35 -10.52
C PHE A 77 3.56 21.81 -10.95
N CYS A 78 3.33 22.13 -12.23
CA CYS A 78 3.29 23.52 -12.68
C CYS A 78 2.22 24.33 -11.94
N LEU A 79 1.01 23.78 -11.82
CA LEU A 79 -0.10 24.40 -11.09
C LEU A 79 0.22 24.59 -9.60
N LEU A 80 0.82 23.59 -8.96
CA LEU A 80 1.19 23.67 -7.55
C LEU A 80 2.29 24.71 -7.32
N ASN A 81 3.33 24.71 -8.15
CA ASN A 81 4.41 25.69 -8.09
C ASN A 81 3.88 27.13 -8.26
N LEU A 82 2.97 27.34 -9.21
CA LEU A 82 2.30 28.64 -9.42
C LEU A 82 1.56 29.13 -8.16
N LEU A 83 1.02 28.22 -7.36
CA LEU A 83 0.32 28.52 -6.12
C LEU A 83 1.25 28.55 -4.87
N GLY A 84 2.54 28.29 -5.06
CA GLY A 84 3.50 28.13 -3.97
C GLY A 84 3.22 26.91 -3.08
N LEU A 85 2.70 25.84 -3.68
CA LEU A 85 2.46 24.55 -3.04
C LEU A 85 3.53 23.54 -3.49
N ASP A 86 3.91 22.65 -2.59
CA ASP A 86 4.87 21.56 -2.86
C ASP A 86 4.29 20.22 -2.39
N ILE A 87 4.66 19.13 -3.07
CA ILE A 87 4.39 17.75 -2.65
C ILE A 87 5.71 17.15 -2.18
N THR A 88 5.86 17.02 -0.87
CA THR A 88 7.04 16.36 -0.31
C THR A 88 6.87 14.85 -0.32
N MET A 89 7.77 14.13 -0.99
CA MET A 89 7.89 12.68 -0.84
C MET A 89 8.60 12.37 0.47
N GLN A 90 7.88 11.79 1.43
CA GLN A 90 8.46 11.31 2.68
C GLN A 90 8.41 9.79 2.72
N GLY A 91 9.50 9.18 3.18
CA GLY A 91 9.46 7.77 3.57
C GLY A 91 8.37 7.60 4.62
N ARG A 92 7.49 6.61 4.43
CA ARG A 92 6.43 6.31 5.39
C ARG A 92 7.08 6.09 6.77
N LYS A 93 6.67 6.87 7.79
CA LYS A 93 7.12 6.67 9.18
C LYS A 93 6.93 5.20 9.53
N LYS A 94 7.92 4.57 10.20
CA LYS A 94 7.91 3.14 10.60
C LYS A 94 6.51 2.77 11.13
N GLN A 95 5.72 2.08 10.30
CA GLN A 95 4.37 1.63 10.68
C GLN A 95 4.52 0.44 11.63
N GLY A 96 4.63 0.71 12.93
CA GLY A 96 4.72 -0.33 13.97
C GLY A 96 5.80 -1.39 13.71
N ASP A 97 5.73 -2.50 14.44
CA ASP A 97 6.52 -3.69 14.13
C ASP A 97 5.89 -4.39 12.91
N ALA A 98 6.37 -4.07 11.71
CA ALA A 98 5.85 -4.62 10.45
C ALA A 98 5.86 -6.16 10.42
N LEU A 99 6.82 -6.80 11.09
CA LEU A 99 6.87 -8.26 11.21
C LEU A 99 5.72 -8.76 12.09
N GLN A 100 5.42 -8.08 13.19
CA GLN A 100 4.28 -8.40 14.03
C GLN A 100 2.96 -8.26 13.28
N VAL A 101 2.77 -7.18 12.53
CA VAL A 101 1.54 -6.95 11.75
C VAL A 101 1.39 -8.03 10.67
N ALA A 102 2.44 -8.26 9.86
CA ALA A 102 2.41 -9.28 8.80
C ALA A 102 2.15 -10.69 9.37
N SER A 103 2.79 -11.02 10.49
CA SER A 103 2.63 -12.30 11.17
C SER A 103 1.19 -12.51 11.67
N GLN A 104 0.58 -11.46 12.23
CA GLN A 104 -0.82 -11.51 12.65
C GLN A 104 -1.77 -11.64 11.47
N THR A 105 -1.55 -10.89 10.38
CA THR A 105 -2.39 -10.97 9.18
C THR A 105 -2.30 -12.35 8.52
N ALA A 106 -1.11 -12.97 8.49
CA ALA A 106 -0.94 -14.34 8.00
C ALA A 106 -1.59 -15.40 8.92
N SER A 107 -1.94 -15.04 10.16
CA SER A 107 -2.50 -15.97 11.17
C SER A 107 -4.02 -15.92 11.30
N VAL A 108 -4.73 -15.10 10.51
CA VAL A 108 -6.17 -14.82 10.73
C VAL A 108 -7.08 -16.05 10.64
N SER A 109 -6.67 -17.07 9.86
CA SER A 109 -7.42 -18.31 9.66
C SER A 109 -6.98 -19.45 10.58
N TYR A 110 -6.04 -19.21 11.49
CA TYR A 110 -5.41 -20.24 12.32
C TYR A 110 -5.66 -20.01 13.81
N LYS A 111 -5.75 -21.13 14.56
CA LYS A 111 -5.95 -21.11 16.01
C LYS A 111 -4.74 -20.52 16.75
N ASN A 112 -3.54 -20.80 16.24
CA ASN A 112 -2.29 -20.28 16.77
C ASN A 112 -1.83 -19.10 15.92
N LYS A 113 -0.98 -18.24 16.51
CA LYS A 113 -0.37 -17.12 15.81
C LYS A 113 1.08 -17.44 15.49
N LEU A 114 1.49 -17.18 14.26
CA LEU A 114 2.90 -17.08 13.91
C LEU A 114 3.54 -15.96 14.74
N SER A 115 4.75 -16.20 15.27
CA SER A 115 5.50 -15.16 15.98
C SER A 115 6.24 -14.26 14.99
N SER A 116 6.38 -12.96 15.30
CA SER A 116 7.16 -12.03 14.47
C SER A 116 8.61 -12.49 14.29
N SER A 117 9.19 -13.11 15.31
CA SER A 117 10.55 -13.65 15.28
C SER A 117 10.69 -14.86 14.35
N ASP A 118 9.69 -15.75 14.30
CA ASP A 118 9.73 -16.92 13.44
C ASP A 118 9.45 -16.55 11.98
N LEU A 119 8.59 -15.56 11.75
CA LEU A 119 8.45 -14.92 10.44
C LEU A 119 9.80 -14.34 9.99
N ALA A 120 10.46 -13.56 10.84
CA ALA A 120 11.75 -12.96 10.54
C ALA A 120 12.82 -14.01 10.21
N LYS A 121 12.95 -15.04 11.05
CA LYS A 121 13.89 -16.16 10.84
C LYS A 121 13.62 -16.87 9.52
N SER A 122 12.35 -17.12 9.20
CA SER A 122 11.97 -17.78 7.95
C SER A 122 12.36 -16.92 6.75
N LEU A 123 12.04 -15.63 6.78
CA LEU A 123 12.37 -14.67 5.71
C LEU A 123 13.88 -14.56 5.48
N ILE A 124 14.66 -14.45 6.57
CA ILE A 124 16.12 -14.30 6.53
C ILE A 124 16.78 -15.61 6.03
N SER A 125 16.41 -16.75 6.61
CA SER A 125 17.06 -18.04 6.33
C SER A 125 16.56 -18.72 5.06
N GLY A 126 15.37 -18.37 4.58
CA GLY A 126 14.66 -19.06 3.51
C GLY A 126 14.11 -20.43 3.91
N LYS A 127 14.28 -20.87 5.15
CA LYS A 127 13.77 -22.16 5.64
C LYS A 127 12.44 -21.95 6.35
N ILE A 128 11.48 -22.82 6.06
CA ILE A 128 10.17 -22.81 6.70
C ILE A 128 10.04 -24.11 7.48
N ALA A 129 9.73 -24.03 8.77
CA ALA A 129 9.36 -25.20 9.55
C ALA A 129 7.98 -25.70 9.10
N ASP A 130 7.74 -27.02 9.08
CA ASP A 130 6.47 -27.60 8.61
C ASP A 130 5.25 -27.01 9.32
N ALA A 131 5.37 -26.74 10.63
CA ALA A 131 4.32 -26.09 11.42
C ALA A 131 3.98 -24.66 10.95
N ASN A 132 4.93 -23.98 10.30
CA ASN A 132 4.82 -22.60 9.82
C ASN A 132 4.41 -22.51 8.34
N PHE A 133 4.51 -23.59 7.57
CA PHE A 133 4.14 -23.65 6.16
C PHE A 133 2.77 -23.02 5.83
N PRO A 134 1.67 -23.36 6.53
CA PRO A 134 0.36 -22.75 6.25
C PRO A 134 0.35 -21.22 6.38
N TYR A 135 1.06 -20.68 7.37
CA TYR A 135 1.16 -19.22 7.56
C TYR A 135 1.97 -18.55 6.46
N MET A 136 3.01 -19.21 5.94
CA MET A 136 3.78 -18.68 4.81
C MET A 136 2.95 -18.65 3.53
N ALA A 137 2.15 -19.69 3.27
CA ALA A 137 1.20 -19.67 2.15
C ALA A 137 0.20 -18.51 2.28
N SER A 138 -0.43 -18.34 3.45
CA SER A 138 -1.33 -17.20 3.70
C SER A 138 -0.63 -15.83 3.62
N LEU A 139 0.64 -15.74 4.04
CA LEU A 139 1.44 -14.53 3.88
C LEU A 139 1.57 -14.14 2.40
N LEU A 140 1.92 -15.09 1.53
CA LEU A 140 2.14 -14.83 0.11
C LEU A 140 0.82 -14.49 -0.62
N ASP A 141 -0.26 -15.17 -0.26
CA ASP A 141 -1.53 -15.10 -0.97
C ASP A 141 -2.41 -13.94 -0.52
N GLU A 142 -2.46 -13.67 0.79
CA GLU A 142 -3.49 -12.82 1.40
C GLU A 142 -2.94 -11.51 1.99
N VAL A 143 -1.67 -11.48 2.44
CA VAL A 143 -1.12 -10.27 3.08
C VAL A 143 -0.88 -9.17 2.04
N PRO A 144 -1.29 -7.90 2.28
CA PRO A 144 -1.11 -6.82 1.31
C PRO A 144 0.37 -6.62 0.88
N LEU A 145 0.64 -6.46 -0.43
CA LEU A 145 2.01 -6.31 -0.96
C LEU A 145 2.82 -5.21 -0.24
N PRO A 146 2.27 -4.01 0.05
CA PRO A 146 3.03 -2.99 0.77
C PRO A 146 3.48 -3.45 2.17
N MET A 147 2.69 -4.31 2.83
CA MET A 147 3.04 -4.88 4.12
C MET A 147 4.14 -5.94 3.99
N ILE A 148 4.12 -6.75 2.93
CA ILE A 148 5.21 -7.69 2.63
C ILE A 148 6.53 -6.93 2.41
N VAL A 149 6.51 -5.84 1.63
CA VAL A 149 7.69 -4.99 1.44
C VAL A 149 8.23 -4.44 2.76
N LEU A 150 7.36 -3.97 3.65
CA LEU A 150 7.76 -3.49 4.98
C LEU A 150 8.29 -4.61 5.89
N ALA A 151 7.69 -5.81 5.82
CA ALA A 151 8.17 -6.97 6.57
C ALA A 151 9.56 -7.43 6.09
N VAL A 152 9.81 -7.40 4.77
CA VAL A 152 11.13 -7.66 4.19
C VAL A 152 12.15 -6.63 4.66
N GLU A 153 11.81 -5.34 4.62
CA GLU A 153 12.70 -4.27 5.13
C GLU A 153 13.01 -4.46 6.61
N ALA A 154 12.01 -4.82 7.42
CA ALA A 154 12.18 -5.09 8.84
C ALA A 154 13.05 -6.34 9.09
N ALA A 155 12.80 -7.45 8.40
CA ALA A 155 13.60 -8.67 8.50
C ALA A 155 15.06 -8.43 8.07
N ALA A 156 15.27 -7.68 7.00
CA ALA A 156 16.60 -7.30 6.53
C ALA A 156 17.40 -6.56 7.60
N LYS A 157 16.76 -5.61 8.30
CA LYS A 157 17.37 -4.88 9.42
C LYS A 157 17.67 -5.79 10.61
N VAL A 158 16.75 -6.68 10.97
CA VAL A 158 16.94 -7.63 12.09
C VAL A 158 18.09 -8.60 11.83
N GLY A 159 18.17 -9.14 10.61
CA GLY A 159 19.17 -10.16 10.24
C GLY A 159 20.45 -9.62 9.62
N ASN A 160 20.63 -8.30 9.53
CA ASN A 160 21.69 -7.65 8.73
C ASN A 160 21.88 -8.30 7.34
N THR A 161 20.76 -8.67 6.71
CA THR A 161 20.72 -9.46 5.49
C THR A 161 20.21 -8.57 4.36
N PRO A 162 20.85 -8.55 3.18
CA PRO A 162 20.38 -7.74 2.06
C PRO A 162 18.93 -8.10 1.68
N PRO A 163 18.02 -7.12 1.50
CA PRO A 163 16.63 -7.39 1.11
C PRO A 163 16.51 -8.27 -0.15
N LYS A 164 17.45 -8.13 -1.09
CA LYS A 164 17.52 -8.96 -2.31
C LYS A 164 17.60 -10.47 -2.00
N THR A 165 18.29 -10.86 -0.94
CA THR A 165 18.37 -12.27 -0.52
C THR A 165 17.03 -12.77 -0.01
N ILE A 166 16.32 -11.93 0.77
CA ILE A 166 14.99 -12.26 1.29
C ILE A 166 13.97 -12.37 0.15
N TRP A 167 14.02 -11.46 -0.83
CA TRP A 167 13.17 -11.55 -2.02
C TRP A 167 13.39 -12.85 -2.80
N LYS A 168 14.65 -13.28 -3.00
CA LYS A 168 14.92 -14.60 -3.61
C LYS A 168 14.28 -15.77 -2.86
N ASN A 169 14.23 -15.69 -1.52
CA ASN A 169 13.55 -16.71 -0.72
C ASN A 169 12.04 -16.68 -0.96
N ILE A 170 11.46 -15.48 -1.01
CA ILE A 170 10.03 -15.28 -1.30
C ILE A 170 9.69 -15.81 -2.70
N ASP A 171 10.47 -15.46 -3.73
CA ASP A 171 10.25 -15.91 -5.11
C ASP A 171 10.27 -17.44 -5.19
N ARG A 172 11.25 -18.07 -4.52
CA ARG A 172 11.30 -19.54 -4.43
C ARG A 172 10.07 -20.12 -3.73
N TRP A 173 9.63 -19.53 -2.62
CA TRP A 173 8.43 -20.01 -1.92
C TRP A 173 7.16 -19.81 -2.75
N THR A 174 7.05 -18.71 -3.51
CA THR A 174 5.87 -18.48 -4.36
C THR A 174 5.76 -19.54 -5.46
N ASP A 175 6.91 -19.98 -5.99
CA ASP A 175 6.98 -21.09 -6.95
C ASP A 175 6.64 -22.43 -6.28
N GLU A 176 7.32 -22.76 -5.18
CA GLU A 176 7.13 -24.02 -4.44
C GLU A 176 5.67 -24.19 -3.95
N MET A 177 5.07 -23.11 -3.45
CA MET A 177 3.70 -23.10 -2.92
C MET A 177 2.63 -22.85 -3.99
N HIS A 178 3.04 -22.58 -5.24
CA HIS A 178 2.14 -22.30 -6.35
C HIS A 178 1.16 -21.16 -6.04
N SER A 179 1.66 -20.04 -5.51
CA SER A 179 0.83 -18.91 -5.10
C SER A 179 -0.05 -18.43 -6.27
N PRO A 180 -1.38 -18.34 -6.10
CA PRO A 180 -2.28 -17.88 -7.15
C PRO A 180 -2.19 -16.36 -7.40
N ARG A 181 -1.48 -15.61 -6.54
CA ARG A 181 -1.45 -14.16 -6.58
C ARG A 181 -0.69 -13.67 -7.83
N PRO A 182 -1.32 -12.86 -8.72
CA PRO A 182 -0.69 -12.43 -9.97
C PRO A 182 0.57 -11.59 -9.80
N ALA A 183 0.76 -10.97 -8.63
CA ALA A 183 1.89 -10.08 -8.36
C ALA A 183 3.27 -10.78 -8.35
N TRP A 184 3.29 -12.12 -8.34
CA TRP A 184 4.51 -12.92 -8.34
C TRP A 184 4.95 -13.39 -9.73
N ARG A 185 4.20 -13.05 -10.79
CA ARG A 185 4.48 -13.43 -12.19
C ARG A 185 5.04 -12.30 -13.01
#